data_AF-A0A4Q2USP7-F1
#
_entry.id   AF-A0A4Q2USP7-F1
#
_cell.length_a   1.000
_cell.length_b   1.000
_cell.length_c   1.000
_cell.angle_alpha   90.00
_cell.angle_beta   90.00
_cell.angle_gamma   90.00
#
_symmetry.space_group_name_H-M   'P 1'
#
loop_
_entity.id
_entity.type
_entity.pdbx_description
1 polymer ?
#
loop_
_entity_poly.entity_id
_entity_poly.type
_entity_poly.pdbx_seq_one_letter_code
_entity_poly.pdbx_strand_id
1 'polypeptide(L)'
;HVDGGGGTGKSYMIKVLSLHLQRLAGNRPSPIWRVAPTGVASNQIMGTTLHSLLRLPVDRAFTELSPADANAVQNKLRDVRYLVIDEKSMLGLRQLSWIDKRLRQVFPGRATEFFGGMSIILVGDFFQLPPVANKPLYFDGPLKDLHEVSGQTAYRAFNHTVFLKKVQRQQGDDQAGFRLALSEVRGLKLSIESWKLLSQRVRVKLSQREVDTFDAALRIYSKKARVDEYNYEHLIRLKHPAIKVMAKNIGNGADKATSEQAGNLAGQFPVCIGARLMLTHNIWQPAGLVNGARGTVYDIGWAPGADAHRDPPCVIMMVMDK
;
A
#
# COMPACT_ATOMS: atom_id res chain seq x y z
N HIS A 1 7.05 4.66 -17.85
CA HIS A 1 6.85 4.57 -16.40
C HIS A 1 7.50 5.76 -15.68
N VAL A 2 7.09 6.07 -14.46
CA VAL A 2 7.67 7.12 -13.62
C VAL A 2 8.50 6.48 -12.51
N ASP A 3 9.73 6.94 -12.33
CA ASP A 3 10.66 6.48 -11.29
C ASP A 3 11.16 7.65 -10.44
N GLY A 4 11.74 7.36 -9.28
CA GLY A 4 12.35 8.36 -8.40
C GLY A 4 12.50 7.83 -6.98
N GLY A 5 13.48 8.36 -6.24
CA GLY A 5 13.76 7.94 -4.87
C GLY A 5 12.61 8.11 -3.88
N GLY A 6 12.79 7.59 -2.66
CA GLY A 6 11.87 7.85 -1.55
C GLY A 6 11.65 9.34 -1.32
N GLY A 7 10.39 9.76 -1.18
CA GLY A 7 10.06 11.16 -0.87
C GLY A 7 10.13 12.15 -2.03
N THR A 8 10.28 11.73 -3.29
CA THR A 8 10.31 12.64 -4.46
C THR A 8 8.95 13.16 -4.93
N GLY A 9 7.85 12.81 -4.23
CA GLY A 9 6.51 13.29 -4.56
C GLY A 9 5.73 12.44 -5.57
N LYS A 10 6.13 11.19 -5.85
CA LYS A 10 5.44 10.28 -6.79
C LYS A 10 3.94 10.13 -6.52
N SER A 11 3.54 9.78 -5.29
CA SER A 11 2.11 9.61 -4.96
C SER A 11 1.33 10.94 -5.00
N TYR A 12 2.00 12.08 -4.72
CA TYR A 12 1.42 13.41 -4.90
C TYR A 12 1.20 13.73 -6.39
N MET A 13 2.16 13.39 -7.25
CA MET A 13 2.01 13.51 -8.71
C MET A 13 0.81 12.69 -9.21
N ILE A 14 0.60 11.47 -8.71
CA ILE A 14 -0.60 10.67 -9.04
C ILE A 14 -1.87 11.43 -8.68
N LYS A 15 -1.94 12.05 -7.49
CA LYS A 15 -3.09 12.86 -7.06
C LYS A 15 -3.33 14.05 -7.99
N VAL A 16 -2.30 14.81 -8.33
CA VAL A 16 -2.40 15.99 -9.21
C VAL A 16 -2.81 15.58 -10.63
N LEU A 17 -2.21 14.53 -11.18
CA LEU A 17 -2.56 13.98 -12.49
C LEU A 17 -4.03 13.55 -12.52
N SER A 18 -4.48 12.86 -11.46
CA SER A 18 -5.87 12.40 -11.37
C SER A 18 -6.86 13.55 -11.33
N LEU A 19 -6.57 14.59 -10.55
CA LEU A 19 -7.39 15.80 -10.49
C LEU A 19 -7.42 16.53 -11.83
N HIS A 20 -6.28 16.64 -12.52
CA HIS A 20 -6.21 17.27 -13.82
C HIS A 20 -7.05 16.52 -14.86
N LEU A 21 -6.91 15.20 -14.95
CA LEU A 21 -7.69 14.37 -15.88
C LEU A 21 -9.20 14.39 -15.55
N GLN A 22 -9.56 14.41 -14.27
CA GLN A 22 -10.96 14.57 -13.86
C GLN A 22 -11.53 15.93 -14.30
N ARG A 23 -10.75 17.01 -14.14
CA ARG A 23 -11.18 18.35 -14.60
C ARG A 23 -11.43 18.39 -16.10
N LEU A 24 -10.55 17.76 -16.90
CA LEU A 24 -10.74 17.65 -18.35
C LEU A 24 -11.96 16.81 -18.73
N ALA A 25 -12.31 15.81 -17.93
CA ALA A 25 -13.51 15.00 -18.14
C ALA A 25 -14.82 15.71 -17.73
N GLY A 26 -14.73 16.77 -16.92
CA GLY A 26 -15.88 17.51 -16.40
C GLY A 26 -16.80 16.62 -15.57
N ASN A 27 -18.09 16.59 -15.92
CA ASN A 27 -19.12 15.80 -15.24
C ASN A 27 -19.13 14.31 -15.63
N ARG A 28 -18.25 13.87 -16.54
CA ARG A 28 -18.15 12.46 -16.93
C ARG A 28 -17.45 11.64 -15.84
N PRO A 29 -17.67 10.31 -15.83
CA PRO A 29 -16.90 9.41 -14.96
C PRO A 29 -15.40 9.59 -15.16
N SER A 30 -14.63 9.32 -14.10
CA SER A 30 -13.19 9.56 -14.12
C SER A 30 -12.49 8.72 -15.20
N PRO A 31 -11.69 9.34 -16.09
CA PRO A 31 -10.96 8.62 -17.12
C PRO A 31 -9.71 7.91 -16.55
N ILE A 32 -9.45 8.02 -15.26
CA ILE A 32 -8.28 7.49 -14.59
C ILE A 32 -8.68 6.63 -13.39
N TRP A 33 -8.10 5.44 -13.31
CA TRP A 33 -8.20 4.58 -12.15
C TRP A 33 -6.83 4.37 -11.51
N ARG A 34 -6.80 4.32 -10.18
CA ARG A 34 -5.58 4.20 -9.39
C ARG A 34 -5.55 2.86 -8.68
N VAL A 35 -4.43 2.17 -8.77
CA VAL A 35 -4.22 0.88 -8.10
C VAL A 35 -2.82 0.77 -7.51
N ALA A 36 -2.68 -0.11 -6.53
CA ALA A 36 -1.39 -0.54 -6.02
C ALA A 36 -1.41 -2.04 -5.65
N PRO A 37 -0.25 -2.69 -5.50
CA PRO A 37 -0.16 -4.08 -5.04
C PRO A 37 -0.71 -4.32 -3.63
N THR A 38 -0.50 -3.36 -2.71
CA THR A 38 -0.91 -3.49 -1.30
C THR A 38 -2.08 -2.56 -0.94
N GLY A 39 -2.88 -2.96 0.05
CA GLY A 39 -3.99 -2.15 0.56
C GLY A 39 -3.53 -0.78 1.06
N VAL A 40 -2.43 -0.76 1.84
CA VAL A 40 -1.86 0.48 2.40
C VAL A 40 -1.47 1.47 1.30
N ALA A 41 -0.72 1.01 0.29
CA ALA A 41 -0.31 1.86 -0.83
C ALA A 41 -1.52 2.33 -1.66
N SER A 42 -2.50 1.44 -1.91
CA SER A 42 -3.69 1.80 -2.68
C SER A 42 -4.51 2.88 -1.97
N ASN A 43 -4.65 2.81 -0.65
CA ASN A 43 -5.34 3.82 0.15
C ASN A 43 -4.63 5.18 0.12
N GLN A 44 -3.29 5.20 0.08
CA GLN A 44 -2.50 6.44 0.01
C GLN A 44 -2.76 7.24 -1.28
N ILE A 45 -3.08 6.55 -2.38
CA ILE A 45 -3.46 7.17 -3.64
C ILE A 45 -4.97 7.22 -3.85
N MET A 46 -5.80 6.87 -2.86
CA MET A 46 -7.26 6.75 -2.98
C MET A 46 -7.69 5.82 -4.14
N GLY A 47 -6.93 4.75 -4.32
CA GLY A 47 -7.18 3.70 -5.29
C GLY A 47 -7.74 2.44 -4.65
N THR A 48 -7.66 1.35 -5.41
CA THR A 48 -8.00 0.00 -4.97
C THR A 48 -6.80 -0.91 -5.16
N THR A 49 -6.79 -2.11 -4.55
CA THR A 49 -5.74 -3.07 -4.89
C THR A 49 -5.92 -3.59 -6.32
N LEU A 50 -4.81 -3.95 -6.98
CA LEU A 50 -4.83 -4.61 -8.29
C LEU A 50 -5.69 -5.88 -8.27
N HIS A 51 -5.52 -6.70 -7.22
CA HIS A 51 -6.26 -7.94 -7.03
C HIS A 51 -7.77 -7.71 -6.91
N SER A 52 -8.20 -6.68 -6.16
CA SER A 52 -9.63 -6.35 -6.01
C SER A 52 -10.24 -5.79 -7.30
N LEU A 53 -9.55 -4.87 -7.99
CA LEU A 53 -10.08 -4.24 -9.20
C LEU A 53 -10.27 -5.25 -10.33
N LEU A 54 -9.23 -6.03 -10.60
CA LEU A 54 -9.16 -6.91 -11.76
C LEU A 54 -9.56 -8.36 -11.42
N ARG A 55 -9.93 -8.64 -10.16
CA ARG A 55 -10.25 -9.99 -9.65
C ARG A 55 -9.12 -11.00 -9.92
N LEU A 56 -7.88 -10.58 -9.67
CA LEU A 56 -6.70 -11.43 -9.87
C LEU A 56 -6.59 -12.44 -8.71
N PRO A 57 -6.15 -13.68 -8.97
CA PRO A 57 -5.89 -14.64 -7.90
C PRO A 57 -4.67 -14.22 -7.07
N VAL A 58 -4.70 -14.55 -5.77
CA VAL A 58 -3.60 -14.28 -4.83
C VAL A 58 -2.72 -15.52 -4.69
N ASP A 59 -3.30 -16.66 -4.31
CA ASP A 59 -2.58 -17.92 -4.03
C ASP A 59 -2.95 -19.05 -5.01
N ARG A 60 -3.34 -18.71 -6.23
CA ARG A 60 -3.78 -19.68 -7.24
C ARG A 60 -3.29 -19.30 -8.62
N ALA A 61 -3.29 -20.28 -9.53
CA ALA A 61 -3.02 -20.05 -10.93
C ALA A 61 -4.05 -19.08 -11.53
N PHE A 62 -3.64 -18.37 -12.57
CA PHE A 62 -4.54 -17.52 -13.34
C PHE A 62 -5.64 -18.36 -13.98
N THR A 63 -6.87 -17.92 -13.76
CA THR A 63 -8.07 -18.48 -14.38
C THR A 63 -8.83 -17.36 -15.07
N GLU A 64 -9.50 -17.68 -16.17
CA GLU A 64 -10.38 -16.74 -16.85
C GLU A 64 -11.60 -16.43 -15.98
N LEU A 65 -12.08 -15.19 -16.06
CA LEU A 65 -13.36 -14.84 -15.45
C LEU A 65 -14.53 -15.49 -16.18
N SER A 66 -15.61 -15.73 -15.43
CA SER A 66 -16.92 -15.98 -16.03
C SER A 66 -17.36 -14.76 -16.87
N PRO A 67 -18.22 -14.93 -17.89
CA PRO A 67 -18.75 -13.81 -18.67
C PRO A 67 -19.40 -12.73 -17.81
N ALA A 68 -20.12 -13.13 -16.75
CA ALA A 68 -20.77 -12.20 -15.82
C ALA A 68 -19.74 -11.36 -15.06
N ASP A 69 -18.66 -11.98 -14.56
CA ASP A 69 -17.61 -11.29 -13.82
C ASP A 69 -16.76 -10.40 -14.73
N ALA A 70 -16.46 -10.88 -15.95
CA ALA A 70 -15.77 -10.09 -16.97
C ALA A 70 -16.58 -8.84 -17.32
N ASN A 71 -17.90 -8.97 -17.55
CA ASN A 71 -18.80 -7.84 -17.78
C ASN A 71 -18.86 -6.88 -16.58
N ALA A 72 -18.84 -7.39 -15.35
CA ALA A 72 -18.82 -6.53 -14.17
C ALA A 72 -17.54 -5.67 -14.10
N VAL A 73 -16.37 -6.26 -14.42
CA VAL A 73 -15.11 -5.51 -14.49
C VAL A 73 -15.11 -4.55 -15.68
N GLN A 74 -15.66 -4.96 -16.83
CA GLN A 74 -15.79 -4.12 -18.02
C GLN A 74 -16.64 -2.89 -17.74
N ASN A 75 -17.82 -3.06 -17.14
CA ASN A 75 -18.69 -1.96 -16.75
C ASN A 75 -18.01 -0.98 -15.79
N LYS A 76 -17.21 -1.50 -14.85
CA LYS A 76 -16.45 -0.68 -13.90
C LYS A 76 -15.33 0.13 -14.58
N LEU A 77 -14.74 -0.40 -15.66
CA LEU A 77 -13.60 0.20 -16.37
C LEU A 77 -13.99 0.88 -17.70
N ARG A 78 -15.26 0.87 -18.10
CA ARG A 78 -15.74 1.32 -19.42
C ARG A 78 -15.27 2.73 -19.78
N ASP A 79 -15.34 3.64 -18.82
CA ASP A 79 -15.00 5.05 -18.99
C ASP A 79 -13.52 5.35 -18.63
N VAL A 80 -12.79 4.36 -18.12
CA VAL A 80 -11.38 4.47 -17.76
C VAL A 80 -10.52 4.37 -19.03
N ARG A 81 -9.55 5.28 -19.14
CA ARG A 81 -8.54 5.32 -20.22
C ARG A 81 -7.13 5.13 -19.67
N TYR A 82 -6.88 5.58 -18.44
CA TYR A 82 -5.60 5.50 -17.77
C TYR A 82 -5.69 4.63 -16.51
N LEU A 83 -4.84 3.62 -16.40
CA LEU A 83 -4.66 2.84 -15.18
C LEU A 83 -3.29 3.14 -14.58
N VAL A 84 -3.29 3.83 -13.45
CA VAL A 84 -2.08 4.15 -12.70
C VAL A 84 -1.80 3.06 -11.70
N ILE A 85 -0.61 2.46 -11.76
CA ILE A 85 -0.14 1.44 -10.82
C ILE A 85 1.00 2.04 -9.98
N ASP A 86 0.74 2.39 -8.73
CA ASP A 86 1.77 2.82 -7.78
C ASP A 86 2.50 1.60 -7.17
N GLU A 87 3.67 1.84 -6.59
CA GLU A 87 4.57 0.80 -6.05
C GLU A 87 4.95 -0.28 -7.08
N LYS A 88 5.31 0.14 -8.30
CA LYS A 88 5.71 -0.76 -9.41
C LYS A 88 6.84 -1.73 -9.08
N SER A 89 7.65 -1.45 -8.05
CA SER A 89 8.74 -2.33 -7.61
C SER A 89 8.24 -3.63 -7.02
N MET A 90 7.03 -3.64 -6.45
CA MET A 90 6.39 -4.84 -5.91
C MET A 90 5.62 -5.63 -6.97
N LEU A 91 5.59 -5.17 -8.23
CA LEU A 91 4.94 -5.87 -9.32
C LEU A 91 5.91 -6.85 -9.99
N GLY A 92 5.53 -8.13 -10.03
CA GLY A 92 6.28 -9.17 -10.73
C GLY A 92 5.95 -9.31 -12.21
N LEU A 93 6.82 -9.95 -12.99
CA LEU A 93 6.57 -10.25 -14.41
C LEU A 93 5.27 -11.04 -14.61
N ARG A 94 5.07 -12.11 -13.81
CA ARG A 94 3.85 -12.94 -13.87
C ARG A 94 2.60 -12.12 -13.57
N GLN A 95 2.64 -11.26 -12.55
CA GLN A 95 1.52 -10.38 -12.21
C GLN A 95 1.20 -9.40 -13.34
N LEU A 96 2.23 -8.80 -13.97
CA LEU A 96 2.02 -7.93 -15.13
C LEU A 96 1.38 -8.67 -16.31
N SER A 97 1.79 -9.92 -16.56
CA SER A 97 1.12 -10.78 -17.54
C SER A 97 -0.35 -11.04 -17.20
N TRP A 98 -0.68 -11.25 -15.92
CA TRP A 98 -2.08 -11.44 -15.50
C TRP A 98 -2.91 -10.18 -15.67
N ILE A 99 -2.33 -9.00 -15.40
CA ILE A 99 -2.97 -7.71 -15.66
C ILE A 99 -3.26 -7.55 -17.16
N ASP A 100 -2.27 -7.79 -18.01
CA ASP A 100 -2.41 -7.73 -19.47
C ASP A 100 -3.50 -8.70 -19.97
N LYS A 101 -3.41 -9.98 -19.60
CA LYS A 101 -4.39 -11.01 -19.96
C LYS A 101 -5.81 -10.63 -19.50
N ARG A 102 -5.96 -10.17 -18.25
CA ARG A 102 -7.26 -9.81 -17.69
C ARG A 102 -7.87 -8.61 -18.40
N LEU A 103 -7.08 -7.58 -18.72
CA LEU A 103 -7.59 -6.42 -19.44
C LEU A 103 -7.98 -6.75 -20.88
N ARG A 104 -7.22 -7.60 -21.58
CA ARG A 104 -7.61 -8.12 -22.92
C ARG A 104 -8.92 -8.93 -22.86
N GLN A 105 -9.10 -9.73 -21.81
CA GLN A 105 -10.35 -10.47 -21.58
C GLN A 105 -11.54 -9.52 -21.38
N VAL A 106 -11.34 -8.46 -20.59
CA VAL A 106 -12.36 -7.46 -20.25
C VAL A 106 -12.70 -6.56 -21.45
N PHE A 107 -11.77 -6.34 -22.37
CA PHE A 107 -11.95 -5.53 -23.58
C PHE A 107 -11.70 -6.37 -24.85
N PRO A 108 -12.60 -7.30 -25.20
CA PRO A 108 -12.37 -8.26 -26.28
C PRO A 108 -12.17 -7.60 -27.65
N GLY A 109 -12.82 -6.46 -27.91
CA GLY A 109 -12.60 -5.68 -29.14
C GLY A 109 -11.19 -5.09 -29.30
N ARG A 110 -10.36 -5.15 -28.25
CA ARG A 110 -8.96 -4.71 -28.23
C ARG A 110 -8.02 -5.81 -27.68
N ALA A 111 -8.42 -7.07 -27.79
CA ALA A 111 -7.66 -8.20 -27.21
C ALA A 111 -6.24 -8.37 -27.82
N THR A 112 -6.02 -7.87 -29.03
CA THR A 112 -4.71 -7.88 -29.70
C THR A 112 -3.77 -6.79 -29.18
N GLU A 113 -4.31 -5.74 -28.55
CA GLU A 113 -3.53 -4.65 -27.97
C GLU A 113 -3.06 -5.01 -26.55
N PHE A 114 -1.86 -4.55 -26.17
CA PHE A 114 -1.43 -4.65 -24.77
C PHE A 114 -2.44 -3.96 -23.85
N PHE A 115 -2.72 -4.63 -22.73
CA PHE A 115 -3.64 -4.17 -21.69
C PHE A 115 -5.04 -3.84 -22.20
N GLY A 116 -5.52 -4.50 -23.27
CA GLY A 116 -6.82 -4.21 -23.88
C GLY A 116 -6.92 -2.78 -24.42
N GLY A 117 -5.80 -2.21 -24.85
CA GLY A 117 -5.69 -0.83 -25.35
C GLY A 117 -5.80 0.25 -24.27
N MET A 118 -5.69 -0.11 -22.98
CA MET A 118 -5.68 0.83 -21.86
C MET A 118 -4.27 1.41 -21.66
N SER A 119 -4.18 2.72 -21.39
CA SER A 119 -2.91 3.39 -21.11
C SER A 119 -2.46 3.10 -19.67
N ILE A 120 -1.38 2.33 -19.51
CA ILE A 120 -0.83 1.99 -18.20
C ILE A 120 0.24 3.00 -17.78
N ILE A 121 0.15 3.51 -16.56
CA ILE A 121 1.16 4.38 -15.95
C ILE A 121 1.73 3.69 -14.72
N LEU A 122 2.89 3.07 -14.87
CA LEU A 122 3.62 2.48 -13.73
C LEU A 122 4.37 3.58 -12.98
N VAL A 123 4.22 3.64 -11.66
CA VAL A 123 4.87 4.60 -10.76
C VAL A 123 5.51 3.85 -9.61
N GLY A 124 6.74 4.21 -9.22
CA GLY A 124 7.39 3.60 -8.05
C GLY A 124 8.91 3.78 -8.08
N ASP A 125 9.63 2.91 -7.39
CA ASP A 125 11.10 2.96 -7.29
C ASP A 125 11.66 1.54 -7.20
N PHE A 126 12.35 1.06 -8.23
CA PHE A 126 12.88 -0.31 -8.24
C PHE A 126 13.94 -0.59 -7.17
N PHE A 127 14.50 0.45 -6.55
CA PHE A 127 15.44 0.31 -5.44
C PHE A 127 14.75 0.12 -4.08
N GLN A 128 13.42 0.11 -4.05
CA GLN A 128 12.63 -0.25 -2.86
C GLN A 128 12.36 -1.77 -2.83
N LEU A 129 11.30 -2.18 -2.13
CA LEU A 129 10.99 -3.60 -1.95
C LEU A 129 10.65 -4.26 -3.31
N PRO A 130 11.31 -5.40 -3.63
CA PRO A 130 11.02 -6.19 -4.83
C PRO A 130 9.71 -6.96 -4.68
N PRO A 131 9.18 -7.59 -5.74
CA PRO A 131 8.00 -8.42 -5.61
C PRO A 131 8.29 -9.68 -4.76
N VAL A 132 7.29 -10.15 -4.03
CA VAL A 132 7.39 -11.37 -3.21
C VAL A 132 7.17 -12.60 -4.10
N ALA A 133 8.07 -13.58 -4.02
CA ALA A 133 8.00 -14.86 -4.75
C ALA A 133 7.75 -14.75 -6.28
N ASN A 134 8.15 -13.63 -6.88
CA ASN A 134 8.02 -13.36 -8.31
C ASN A 134 9.31 -12.71 -8.83
N LYS A 135 9.59 -12.85 -10.13
CA LYS A 135 10.69 -12.11 -10.74
C LYS A 135 10.32 -10.64 -10.95
N PRO A 136 11.21 -9.68 -10.64
CA PRO A 136 10.96 -8.25 -10.85
C PRO A 136 10.83 -7.89 -12.33
N LEU A 137 10.19 -6.76 -12.63
CA LEU A 137 9.98 -6.30 -14.00
C LEU A 137 11.29 -6.10 -14.78
N TYR A 138 12.36 -5.70 -14.08
CA TYR A 138 13.69 -5.48 -14.64
C TYR A 138 14.53 -6.77 -14.75
N PHE A 139 13.97 -7.95 -14.47
CA PHE A 139 14.70 -9.21 -14.62
C PHE A 139 15.09 -9.44 -16.09
N ASP A 140 16.36 -9.72 -16.31
CA ASP A 140 17.01 -9.84 -17.62
C ASP A 140 17.59 -11.23 -17.90
N GLY A 141 17.53 -12.15 -16.93
CA GLY A 141 17.97 -13.53 -17.09
C GLY A 141 17.00 -14.43 -17.89
N PRO A 142 17.34 -15.72 -18.04
CA PRO A 142 16.50 -16.67 -18.77
C PRO A 142 15.16 -16.92 -18.07
N LEU A 143 14.09 -16.92 -18.87
CA LEU A 143 12.72 -17.17 -18.43
C LEU A 143 12.23 -18.52 -18.99
N LYS A 144 11.67 -19.35 -18.10
CA LYS A 144 11.08 -20.65 -18.46
C LYS A 144 9.54 -20.63 -18.38
N ASP A 145 8.98 -19.76 -17.55
CA ASP A 145 7.53 -19.60 -17.38
C ASP A 145 6.96 -18.69 -18.47
N LEU A 146 5.97 -19.16 -19.21
CA LEU A 146 5.33 -18.41 -20.30
C LEU A 146 4.66 -17.12 -19.80
N HIS A 147 4.17 -17.10 -18.56
CA HIS A 147 3.63 -15.88 -17.95
C HIS A 147 4.72 -14.85 -17.67
N GLU A 148 5.90 -15.27 -17.22
CA GLU A 148 7.03 -14.36 -17.04
C GLU A 148 7.51 -13.79 -18.37
N VAL A 149 7.60 -14.62 -19.42
CA VAL A 149 7.95 -14.18 -20.78
C VAL A 149 6.95 -13.14 -21.28
N SER A 150 5.66 -13.44 -21.19
CA SER A 150 4.59 -12.51 -21.61
C SER A 150 4.64 -11.20 -20.83
N GLY A 151 4.88 -11.28 -19.51
CA GLY A 151 5.04 -10.12 -18.65
C GLY A 151 6.25 -9.27 -19.02
N GLN A 152 7.38 -9.90 -19.36
CA GLN A 152 8.58 -9.20 -19.81
C GLN A 152 8.35 -8.50 -21.14
N THR A 153 7.68 -9.16 -22.08
CA THR A 153 7.29 -8.55 -23.36
C THR A 153 6.37 -7.35 -23.14
N ALA A 154 5.34 -7.47 -22.29
CA ALA A 154 4.47 -6.35 -21.94
C ALA A 154 5.22 -5.21 -21.25
N TYR A 155 6.19 -5.51 -20.37
CA TYR A 155 7.01 -4.50 -19.71
C TYR A 155 7.96 -3.78 -20.69
N ARG A 156 8.54 -4.50 -21.65
CA ARG A 156 9.41 -3.92 -22.68
C ARG A 156 8.66 -3.04 -23.67
N ALA A 157 7.34 -3.17 -23.78
CA ALA A 157 6.51 -2.28 -24.59
C ALA A 157 6.41 -0.85 -24.02
N PHE A 158 6.77 -0.63 -22.75
CA PHE A 158 6.84 0.72 -22.19
C PHE A 158 8.09 1.44 -22.71
N ASN A 159 7.89 2.44 -23.58
CA ASN A 159 8.97 3.16 -24.27
C ASN A 159 9.30 4.55 -23.70
N HIS A 160 8.51 5.07 -22.75
CA HIS A 160 8.72 6.39 -22.17
C HIS A 160 8.94 6.32 -20.66
N THR A 161 9.99 6.96 -20.16
CA THR A 161 10.33 6.97 -18.73
C THR A 161 10.63 8.37 -18.21
N VAL A 162 10.05 8.72 -17.06
CA VAL A 162 10.26 10.01 -16.38
C VAL A 162 10.87 9.77 -15.00
N PHE A 163 11.89 10.53 -14.64
CA PHE A 163 12.57 10.43 -13.34
C PHE A 163 12.33 11.68 -12.47
N LEU A 164 11.68 11.50 -11.32
CA LEU A 164 11.59 12.54 -10.28
C LEU A 164 12.88 12.54 -9.45
N LYS A 165 13.67 13.62 -9.59
CA LYS A 165 15.01 13.72 -8.98
C LYS A 165 15.03 14.43 -7.63
N LYS A 166 14.15 15.40 -7.41
CA LYS A 166 14.15 16.25 -6.20
C LYS A 166 13.40 15.56 -5.06
N VAL A 167 14.10 15.29 -3.96
CA VAL A 167 13.50 14.79 -2.71
C VAL A 167 12.74 15.93 -2.04
N GLN A 168 11.46 15.70 -1.75
CA GLN A 168 10.53 16.67 -1.15
C GLN A 168 10.18 16.35 0.31
N ARG A 169 10.48 15.14 0.80
CA ARG A 169 10.12 14.73 2.17
C ARG A 169 11.07 15.29 3.22
N GLN A 170 12.38 15.13 3.02
CA GLN A 170 13.40 15.69 3.91
C GLN A 170 13.90 17.02 3.35
N GLN A 171 13.10 18.09 3.44
CA GLN A 171 13.53 19.44 3.01
C GLN A 171 14.41 20.11 4.09
N GLY A 172 15.07 21.23 3.74
CA GLY A 172 15.96 21.97 4.65
C GLY A 172 17.44 21.66 4.44
N ASP A 173 18.31 22.64 4.66
CA ASP A 173 19.76 22.46 4.49
C ASP A 173 20.35 21.59 5.60
N ASP A 174 19.77 21.62 6.80
CA ASP A 174 20.08 20.75 7.93
C ASP A 174 19.87 19.26 7.60
N GLN A 175 18.96 18.95 6.68
CA GLN A 175 18.68 17.58 6.23
C GLN A 175 19.56 17.11 5.06
N ALA A 176 20.50 17.94 4.56
CA ALA A 176 21.31 17.62 3.39
C ALA A 176 22.14 16.34 3.57
N GLY A 177 22.82 16.21 4.71
CA GLY A 177 23.62 15.00 5.02
C GLY A 177 22.75 13.74 5.09
N PHE A 178 21.54 13.84 5.65
CA PHE A 178 20.62 12.70 5.71
C PHE A 178 20.08 12.32 4.33
N ARG A 179 19.73 13.30 3.49
CA ARG A 179 19.34 13.05 2.08
C ARG A 179 20.45 12.34 1.31
N LEU A 180 21.70 12.78 1.49
CA LEU A 180 22.86 12.16 0.85
C LEU A 180 22.97 10.69 1.28
N ALA A 181 22.99 10.43 2.59
CA ALA A 181 23.08 9.08 3.12
C ALA A 181 21.97 8.14 2.58
N LEU A 182 20.71 8.61 2.54
CA LEU A 182 19.61 7.84 1.97
C LEU A 182 19.79 7.56 0.46
N SER A 183 20.29 8.52 -0.30
CA SER A 183 20.55 8.36 -1.74
C SER A 183 21.69 7.36 -2.01
N GLU A 184 22.71 7.36 -1.16
CA GLU A 184 23.84 6.44 -1.24
C GLU A 184 23.46 5.01 -0.84
N VAL A 185 22.65 4.85 0.22
CA VAL A 185 22.05 3.56 0.58
C VAL A 185 21.22 3.03 -0.59
N ARG A 186 20.36 3.87 -1.18
CA ARG A 186 19.57 3.51 -2.37
C ARG A 186 20.46 3.06 -3.52
N GLY A 187 21.58 3.75 -3.76
CA GLY A 187 22.50 3.46 -4.85
C GLY A 187 23.55 2.38 -4.56
N LEU A 188 23.54 1.79 -3.36
CA LEU A 188 24.58 0.86 -2.86
C LEU A 188 26.01 1.45 -2.93
N LYS A 189 26.14 2.75 -2.70
CA LYS A 189 27.42 3.50 -2.74
C LYS A 189 27.62 4.30 -1.45
N LEU A 190 27.62 3.61 -0.32
CA LEU A 190 27.65 4.25 0.99
C LEU A 190 29.04 4.80 1.33
N SER A 191 29.14 6.12 1.52
CA SER A 191 30.38 6.77 1.95
C SER A 191 30.66 6.52 3.44
N ILE A 192 31.90 6.74 3.87
CA ILE A 192 32.28 6.67 5.28
C ILE A 192 31.57 7.77 6.08
N GLU A 193 31.38 8.97 5.53
CA GLU A 193 30.64 10.04 6.24
C GLU A 193 29.17 9.65 6.45
N SER A 194 28.50 9.15 5.42
CA SER A 194 27.11 8.69 5.51
C SER A 194 26.96 7.52 6.47
N TRP A 195 27.89 6.55 6.43
CA TRP A 195 27.92 5.45 7.39
C TRP A 195 28.09 5.96 8.83
N LYS A 196 29.01 6.89 9.07
CA LYS A 196 29.22 7.50 10.39
C LYS A 196 27.95 8.21 10.88
N LEU A 197 27.29 8.97 10.02
CA LEU A 197 26.02 9.64 10.32
C LEU A 197 24.93 8.64 10.75
N LEU A 198 24.72 7.58 9.96
CA LEU A 198 23.72 6.56 10.28
C LEU A 198 24.09 5.77 11.55
N SER A 199 25.38 5.47 11.73
CA SER A 199 25.91 4.74 12.89
C SER A 199 25.83 5.51 14.21
N GLN A 200 25.54 6.81 14.19
CA GLN A 200 25.24 7.61 15.38
C GLN A 200 23.78 7.46 15.83
N ARG A 201 22.90 7.00 14.94
CA ARG A 201 21.44 6.87 15.20
C ARG A 201 21.03 5.47 15.67
N VAL A 202 21.92 4.79 16.39
CA VAL A 202 21.67 3.48 17.00
C VAL A 202 21.38 3.64 18.48
N ARG A 203 20.42 2.88 19.01
CA ARG A 203 19.90 3.04 20.38
C ARG A 203 21.00 3.12 21.46
N VAL A 204 22.06 2.31 21.33
CA VAL A 204 23.19 2.28 22.30
C VAL A 204 24.00 3.58 22.36
N LYS A 205 23.89 4.43 21.34
CA LYS A 205 24.58 5.73 21.28
C LYS A 205 23.68 6.92 21.57
N LEU A 206 22.38 6.69 21.75
CA LEU A 206 21.43 7.74 22.08
C LEU A 206 21.33 7.86 23.60
N SER A 207 21.20 9.10 24.09
CA SER A 207 20.90 9.32 25.50
C SER A 207 19.52 8.75 25.85
N GLN A 208 19.28 8.41 27.12
CA GLN A 208 17.96 7.94 27.55
C GLN A 208 16.86 8.97 27.21
N ARG A 209 17.15 10.26 27.44
CA ARG A 209 16.26 11.38 27.08
C ARG A 209 15.88 11.37 25.60
N GLU A 210 16.83 11.12 24.69
CA GLU A 210 16.54 11.00 23.26
C GLU A 210 15.72 9.75 22.94
N VAL A 211 16.06 8.60 23.54
CA VAL A 211 15.30 7.35 23.36
C VAL A 211 13.84 7.55 23.76
N ASP A 212 13.58 8.25 24.87
CA ASP A 212 12.24 8.52 25.38
C ASP A 212 11.41 9.38 24.41
N THR A 213 12.04 10.22 23.57
CA THR A 213 11.32 10.98 22.54
C THR A 213 10.70 10.10 21.45
N PHE A 214 11.16 8.85 21.32
CA PHE A 214 10.65 7.88 20.34
C PHE A 214 9.58 6.95 20.91
N ASP A 215 9.10 7.18 22.13
CA ASP A 215 8.09 6.31 22.76
C ASP A 215 6.81 6.20 21.91
N ALA A 216 6.34 7.33 21.37
CA ALA A 216 5.18 7.38 20.47
C ALA A 216 5.50 7.10 18.99
N ALA A 217 6.77 6.83 18.65
CA ALA A 217 7.21 6.67 17.27
C ALA A 217 6.76 5.32 16.68
N LEU A 218 6.46 5.32 15.37
CA LEU A 218 6.17 4.09 14.64
C LEU A 218 7.46 3.26 14.54
N ARG A 219 7.39 2.00 14.94
CA ARG A 219 8.48 1.04 14.76
C ARG A 219 8.26 0.17 13.54
N ILE A 220 9.32 -0.01 12.75
CA ILE A 220 9.33 -0.80 11.53
C ILE A 220 10.18 -2.04 11.77
N TYR A 221 9.62 -3.21 11.48
CA TYR A 221 10.30 -4.51 11.60
C TYR A 221 10.23 -5.28 10.28
N SER A 222 11.20 -6.17 10.05
CA SER A 222 11.25 -7.00 8.84
C SER A 222 10.27 -8.17 8.86
N LYS A 223 9.80 -8.61 10.05
CA LYS A 223 8.92 -9.78 10.21
C LYS A 223 7.66 -9.41 10.97
N LYS A 224 6.49 -9.87 10.50
CA LYS A 224 5.18 -9.67 11.16
C LYS A 224 5.19 -10.12 12.62
N ALA A 225 5.77 -11.29 12.92
CA ALA A 225 5.89 -11.80 14.29
C ALA A 225 6.56 -10.82 15.27
N ARG A 226 7.56 -10.04 14.82
CA ARG A 226 8.21 -9.01 15.65
C ARG A 226 7.33 -7.77 15.84
N VAL A 227 6.52 -7.42 14.84
CA VAL A 227 5.51 -6.36 14.95
C VAL A 227 4.46 -6.76 15.99
N ASP A 228 3.96 -8.00 15.90
CA ASP A 228 2.92 -8.52 16.79
C ASP A 228 3.43 -8.63 18.23
N GLU A 229 4.63 -9.18 18.43
CA GLU A 229 5.31 -9.25 19.74
C GLU A 229 5.46 -7.85 20.35
N TYR A 230 6.00 -6.89 19.59
CA TYR A 230 6.23 -5.53 20.09
C TYR A 230 4.92 -4.81 20.45
N ASN A 231 3.90 -4.91 19.61
CA ASN A 231 2.59 -4.30 19.85
C ASN A 231 1.90 -4.94 21.07
N TYR A 232 2.01 -6.26 21.23
CA TYR A 232 1.47 -6.98 22.37
C TYR A 232 2.16 -6.58 23.68
N GLU A 233 3.49 -6.51 23.69
CA GLU A 233 4.24 -6.02 24.85
C GLU A 233 3.85 -4.57 25.21
N HIS A 234 3.65 -3.70 24.23
CA HIS A 234 3.20 -2.34 24.47
C HIS A 234 1.81 -2.29 25.11
N LEU A 235 0.89 -3.13 24.63
CA LEU A 235 -0.45 -3.23 25.20
C LEU A 235 -0.40 -3.67 26.67
N ILE A 236 0.46 -4.64 27.01
CA ILE A 236 0.66 -5.08 28.41
C ILE A 236 1.21 -3.95 29.28
N ARG A 237 2.17 -3.16 28.78
CA ARG A 237 2.80 -2.07 29.54
C ARG A 237 1.83 -0.96 29.94
N LEU A 238 0.72 -0.81 29.22
CA LEU A 238 -0.33 0.15 29.56
C LEU A 238 -1.03 -0.20 30.88
N LYS A 239 -0.95 -1.46 31.35
CA LYS A 239 -1.58 -1.93 32.60
C LYS A 239 -3.08 -1.60 32.71
N HIS A 240 -3.77 -1.53 31.56
CA HIS A 240 -5.20 -1.35 31.47
C HIS A 240 -5.87 -2.66 31.00
N PRO A 241 -7.10 -2.96 31.45
CA PRO A 241 -7.89 -4.06 30.92
C PRO A 241 -8.04 -3.93 29.40
N ALA A 242 -7.67 -4.97 28.68
CA ALA A 242 -7.83 -5.03 27.23
C ALA A 242 -9.06 -5.84 26.87
N ILE A 243 -9.87 -5.31 25.97
CA ILE A 243 -10.95 -6.04 25.34
C ILE A 243 -10.45 -6.63 24.02
N LYS A 244 -11.07 -7.73 23.61
CA LYS A 244 -10.77 -8.38 22.34
C LYS A 244 -11.95 -8.20 21.39
N VAL A 245 -11.82 -7.27 20.46
CA VAL A 245 -12.87 -7.02 19.47
C VAL A 245 -12.81 -8.09 18.40
N MET A 246 -13.90 -8.85 18.27
CA MET A 246 -14.02 -9.94 17.30
C MET A 246 -14.60 -9.42 15.99
N ALA A 247 -14.00 -9.79 14.86
CA ALA A 247 -14.53 -9.42 13.55
C ALA A 247 -15.88 -10.11 13.29
N LYS A 248 -16.83 -9.38 12.69
CA LYS A 248 -18.09 -9.93 12.20
C LYS A 248 -17.99 -10.23 10.71
N ASN A 249 -17.93 -11.51 10.36
CA ASN A 249 -17.85 -11.96 8.97
C ASN A 249 -19.27 -12.26 8.45
N ILE A 250 -19.65 -11.65 7.32
CA ILE A 250 -20.99 -11.79 6.72
C ILE A 250 -20.83 -12.32 5.30
N GLY A 251 -21.60 -13.36 4.96
CA GLY A 251 -21.61 -13.99 3.63
C GLY A 251 -20.96 -15.37 3.58
N ASN A 252 -21.24 -16.11 2.51
CA ASN A 252 -20.77 -17.49 2.35
C ASN A 252 -19.23 -17.54 2.24
N GLY A 253 -18.60 -18.26 3.16
CA GLY A 253 -17.14 -18.45 3.20
C GLY A 253 -16.34 -17.27 3.76
N ALA A 254 -17.00 -16.22 4.25
CA ALA A 254 -16.33 -15.04 4.81
C ALA A 254 -15.57 -15.35 6.12
N ASP A 255 -16.01 -16.36 6.87
CA ASP A 255 -15.36 -16.88 8.07
C ASP A 255 -13.99 -17.51 7.79
N LYS A 256 -13.77 -17.98 6.56
CA LYS A 256 -12.52 -18.61 6.12
C LYS A 256 -11.59 -17.64 5.37
N ALA A 257 -12.00 -16.38 5.19
CA ALA A 257 -11.21 -15.39 4.50
C ALA A 257 -9.92 -15.11 5.29
N THR A 258 -8.78 -15.12 4.59
CA THR A 258 -7.50 -14.72 5.21
C THR A 258 -7.52 -13.21 5.50
N SER A 259 -6.67 -12.73 6.43
CA SER A 259 -6.53 -11.29 6.68
C SER A 259 -6.25 -10.52 5.39
N GLU A 260 -5.43 -11.08 4.50
CA GLU A 260 -5.10 -10.44 3.22
C GLU A 260 -6.33 -10.28 2.30
N GLN A 261 -7.22 -11.28 2.28
CA GLN A 261 -8.52 -11.19 1.58
C GLN A 261 -9.47 -10.21 2.26
N ALA A 262 -9.39 -10.06 3.59
CA ALA A 262 -10.15 -9.11 4.40
C ALA A 262 -9.49 -7.71 4.49
N GLY A 263 -8.69 -7.30 3.49
CA GLY A 263 -8.08 -5.97 3.46
C GLY A 263 -6.96 -5.75 4.49
N ASN A 264 -6.34 -6.83 4.96
CA ASN A 264 -5.39 -6.89 6.08
C ASN A 264 -6.00 -6.58 7.45
N LEU A 265 -7.32 -6.69 7.59
CA LEU A 265 -7.96 -6.63 8.91
C LEU A 265 -7.73 -7.95 9.66
N ALA A 266 -7.44 -7.83 10.96
CA ALA A 266 -7.31 -8.97 11.83
C ALA A 266 -8.70 -9.49 12.24
N GLY A 267 -8.86 -10.82 12.32
CA GLY A 267 -10.11 -11.42 12.81
C GLY A 267 -10.36 -11.14 14.30
N GLN A 268 -9.32 -10.70 15.02
CA GLN A 268 -9.35 -10.35 16.42
C GLN A 268 -8.47 -9.14 16.65
N PHE A 269 -8.97 -8.14 17.38
CA PHE A 269 -8.29 -6.88 17.60
C PHE A 269 -8.27 -6.54 19.09
N PRO A 270 -7.13 -6.75 19.78
CA PRO A 270 -7.01 -6.38 21.18
C PRO A 270 -6.84 -4.86 21.31
N VAL A 271 -7.59 -4.23 22.22
CA VAL A 271 -7.55 -2.78 22.45
C VAL A 271 -7.83 -2.45 23.92
N CYS A 272 -7.19 -1.41 24.43
CA CYS A 272 -7.44 -0.84 25.75
C CYS A 272 -7.29 0.69 25.71
N ILE A 273 -7.71 1.36 26.78
CA ILE A 273 -7.43 2.79 26.97
C ILE A 273 -5.91 3.01 26.98
N GLY A 274 -5.45 4.04 26.28
CA GLY A 274 -4.03 4.34 26.06
C GLY A 274 -3.39 3.62 24.87
N ALA A 275 -4.08 2.65 24.25
CA ALA A 275 -3.55 1.97 23.07
C ALA A 275 -3.40 2.94 21.89
N ARG A 276 -2.27 2.87 21.20
CA ARG A 276 -2.03 3.63 19.97
C ARG A 276 -2.52 2.81 18.78
N LEU A 277 -3.45 3.36 18.03
CA LEU A 277 -4.02 2.72 16.85
C LEU A 277 -3.70 3.52 15.58
N MET A 278 -3.71 2.83 14.45
CA MET A 278 -3.54 3.42 13.13
C MET A 278 -4.77 3.09 12.28
N LEU A 279 -5.35 4.11 11.65
CA LEU A 279 -6.38 3.91 10.65
C LEU A 279 -5.76 3.18 9.45
N THR A 280 -6.36 2.07 9.05
CA THR A 280 -5.94 1.30 7.86
C THR A 280 -6.71 1.71 6.61
N HIS A 281 -7.74 2.56 6.75
CA HIS A 281 -8.62 3.04 5.67
C HIS A 281 -8.88 4.54 5.77
N ASN A 282 -9.25 5.15 4.63
CA ASN A 282 -9.69 6.54 4.58
C ASN A 282 -11.14 6.64 5.07
N ILE A 283 -11.39 7.43 6.12
CA ILE A 283 -12.72 7.65 6.70
C ILE A 283 -13.22 9.04 6.31
N TRP A 284 -12.43 10.09 6.60
CA TRP A 284 -12.82 11.47 6.35
C TRP A 284 -11.60 12.36 6.08
N GLN A 285 -11.30 12.56 4.80
CA GLN A 285 -10.04 13.18 4.37
C GLN A 285 -9.93 14.69 4.67
N PRO A 286 -10.99 15.51 4.49
CA PRO A 286 -10.92 16.92 4.89
C PRO A 286 -10.57 17.13 6.36
N ALA A 287 -10.94 16.18 7.23
CA ALA A 287 -10.61 16.18 8.65
C ALA A 287 -9.30 15.44 8.99
N GLY A 288 -8.54 14.96 8.00
CA GLY A 288 -7.28 14.24 8.21
C GLY A 288 -7.41 12.78 8.64
N LEU A 289 -8.63 12.21 8.66
CA LEU A 289 -8.88 10.80 9.00
C LEU A 289 -8.63 9.89 7.79
N VAL A 290 -7.34 9.71 7.48
CA VAL A 290 -6.84 8.94 6.34
C VAL A 290 -6.10 7.69 6.78
N ASN A 291 -5.87 6.74 5.87
CA ASN A 291 -4.99 5.61 6.13
C ASN A 291 -3.60 6.10 6.57
N GLY A 292 -3.09 5.51 7.65
CA GLY A 292 -1.85 5.90 8.31
C GLY A 292 -2.03 6.97 9.38
N ALA A 293 -3.21 7.61 9.51
CA ALA A 293 -3.50 8.49 10.62
C ALA A 293 -3.50 7.69 11.92
N ARG A 294 -2.86 8.23 12.95
CA ARG A 294 -2.65 7.56 14.23
C ARG A 294 -3.32 8.36 15.33
N GLY A 295 -3.66 7.67 16.40
CA GLY A 295 -4.16 8.31 17.60
C GLY A 295 -4.07 7.37 18.79
N THR A 296 -4.41 7.91 19.95
CA THR A 296 -4.44 7.20 21.23
C THR A 296 -5.88 7.04 21.67
N VAL A 297 -6.26 5.81 22.02
CA VAL A 297 -7.60 5.50 22.57
C VAL A 297 -7.74 6.18 23.93
N TYR A 298 -8.78 6.98 24.10
CA TYR A 298 -9.10 7.58 25.40
C TYR A 298 -10.36 7.00 26.04
N ASP A 299 -11.27 6.42 25.24
CA ASP A 299 -12.48 5.79 25.75
C ASP A 299 -13.02 4.72 24.79
N ILE A 300 -13.84 3.80 25.32
CA ILE A 300 -14.49 2.72 24.57
C ILE A 300 -15.95 2.67 25.02
N GLY A 301 -16.88 2.74 24.06
CA GLY A 301 -18.31 2.82 24.33
C GLY A 301 -19.09 1.60 23.86
N TRP A 302 -20.14 1.28 24.62
CA TRP A 302 -21.12 0.23 24.31
C TRP A 302 -22.52 0.82 24.12
N ALA A 303 -23.37 0.09 23.39
CA ALA A 303 -24.76 0.49 23.22
C ALA A 303 -25.50 0.43 24.57
N PRO A 304 -26.53 1.27 24.80
CA PRO A 304 -27.33 1.19 26.01
C PRO A 304 -27.89 -0.22 26.22
N GLY A 305 -27.68 -0.78 27.41
CA GLY A 305 -28.14 -2.13 27.79
C GLY A 305 -27.22 -3.29 27.36
N ALA A 306 -26.09 -3.03 26.68
CA ALA A 306 -25.11 -4.05 26.35
C ALA A 306 -24.25 -4.45 27.56
N ASP A 307 -23.87 -5.72 27.63
CA ASP A 307 -22.95 -6.26 28.63
C ASP A 307 -21.50 -6.09 28.12
N ALA A 308 -20.73 -5.22 28.77
CA ALA A 308 -19.35 -4.92 28.38
C ALA A 308 -18.40 -6.15 28.41
N HIS A 309 -18.79 -7.24 29.08
CA HIS A 309 -18.02 -8.49 29.11
C HIS A 309 -18.35 -9.45 27.97
N ARG A 310 -19.51 -9.30 27.33
CA ARG A 310 -20.00 -10.22 26.30
C ARG A 310 -20.16 -9.56 24.94
N ASP A 311 -20.62 -8.32 24.93
CA ASP A 311 -20.97 -7.59 23.73
C ASP A 311 -19.77 -6.77 23.21
N PRO A 312 -19.61 -6.69 21.87
CA PRO A 312 -18.56 -5.86 21.29
C PRO A 312 -18.86 -4.37 21.51
N PRO A 313 -17.83 -3.52 21.62
CA PRO A 313 -18.02 -2.08 21.70
C PRO A 313 -18.66 -1.55 20.41
N CYS A 314 -19.52 -0.53 20.53
CA CYS A 314 -20.10 0.15 19.38
C CYS A 314 -19.24 1.32 18.89
N VAL A 315 -18.32 1.83 19.73
CA VAL A 315 -17.42 2.93 19.40
C VAL A 315 -16.07 2.80 20.13
N ILE A 316 -14.99 3.13 19.43
CA ILE A 316 -13.65 3.33 20.00
C ILE A 316 -13.31 4.80 19.80
N MET A 317 -13.07 5.54 20.88
CA MET A 317 -12.81 6.97 20.83
C MET A 317 -11.31 7.23 20.93
N MET A 318 -10.79 8.00 19.97
CA MET A 318 -9.36 8.27 19.85
C MET A 318 -9.07 9.77 19.75
N VAL A 319 -8.00 10.20 20.42
CA VAL A 319 -7.36 11.49 20.15
C VAL A 319 -6.34 11.29 19.05
N MET A 320 -6.56 11.92 17.90
CA MET A 320 -5.65 11.82 16.76
C MET A 320 -4.37 12.60 17.02
N ASP A 321 -3.24 12.04 16.60
CA ASP A 321 -1.96 12.75 16.56
C ASP A 321 -2.11 13.98 15.62
N LYS A 322 -1.46 15.09 15.98
CA LYS A 322 -1.41 16.30 15.13
C LYS A 322 -0.49 16.13 13.92
#